data_AF-A0A381XTH7-F1
#
_entry.id   AF-A0A381XTH7-F1
#
_cell.length_a   1.000
_cell.length_b   1.000
_cell.length_c   1.000
_cell.angle_alpha   90.00
_cell.angle_beta   90.00
_cell.angle_gamma   90.00
#
_symmetry.space_group_name_H-M   'P 1'
#
loop_
_entity.id
_entity.type
_entity.pdbx_description
1 polymer ?
#
loop_
_entity_poly.entity_id
_entity_poly.type
_entity_poly.pdbx_seq_one_letter_code
_entity_poly.pdbx_strand_id
1 'polypeptide(L)'
;MLLNADAAMSTISQDKLNQMHISFEQEGTEIDLDCPLCDSHMRVREIVFTRLDGTEMDPIELDGCPTCTSFWFDAGELQRISPPDNGDDAHREANALSIVLEMLFHLPFVIR
;
A
#
# COMPACT_ATOMS: atom_id res chain seq x y z
N MET A 1 5.89 -2.00 -5.38
CA MET A 1 4.83 -2.95 -5.81
C MET A 1 3.60 -2.14 -6.21
N LEU A 2 3.06 -2.35 -7.42
CA LEU A 2 1.82 -1.68 -7.86
C LEU A 2 0.60 -2.46 -7.37
N LEU A 3 -0.35 -1.76 -6.75
CA LEU A 3 -1.66 -2.27 -6.40
C LEU A 3 -2.74 -1.47 -7.10
N ASN A 4 -3.86 -2.11 -7.40
CA ASN A 4 -5.03 -1.46 -7.96
C ASN A 4 -6.31 -2.16 -7.49
N ALA A 5 -7.34 -1.40 -7.12
CA ALA A 5 -8.58 -1.97 -6.58
C ALA A 5 -9.34 -2.86 -7.59
N ASP A 6 -9.25 -2.57 -8.89
CA ASP A 6 -9.90 -3.36 -9.95
C ASP A 6 -9.16 -4.67 -10.22
N ALA A 7 -7.87 -4.74 -9.87
CA ALA A 7 -7.04 -5.93 -9.98
C ALA A 7 -7.02 -6.79 -8.69
N ALA A 8 -7.71 -6.35 -7.63
CA ALA A 8 -7.73 -7.05 -6.35
C ALA A 8 -8.44 -8.41 -6.47
N MET A 9 -7.82 -9.46 -5.90
CA MET A 9 -8.36 -10.82 -5.97
C MET A 9 -9.43 -11.11 -4.91
N SER A 10 -9.52 -10.27 -3.87
CA SER A 10 -10.50 -10.40 -2.79
C SER A 10 -11.33 -9.12 -2.66
N THR A 11 -12.61 -9.27 -2.30
CA THR A 11 -13.50 -8.13 -2.03
C THR A 11 -12.98 -7.27 -0.89
N ILE A 12 -12.33 -7.88 0.10
CA ILE A 12 -11.75 -7.17 1.25
C ILE A 12 -10.64 -6.24 0.76
N SER A 13 -9.71 -6.74 -0.06
CA SER A 13 -8.63 -5.92 -0.63
C SER A 13 -9.18 -4.83 -1.54
N GLN A 14 -10.18 -5.14 -2.36
CA GLN A 14 -10.84 -4.13 -3.21
C GLN A 14 -11.46 -3.00 -2.36
N ASP A 15 -12.27 -3.34 -1.36
CA ASP A 15 -12.92 -2.37 -0.48
C ASP A 15 -11.91 -1.52 0.29
N LYS A 16 -10.82 -2.14 0.75
CA LYS A 16 -9.74 -1.47 1.47
C LYS A 16 -8.98 -0.49 0.57
N LEU A 17 -8.62 -0.89 -0.64
CA LEU A 17 -7.97 -0.02 -1.61
C LEU A 17 -8.87 1.15 -2.03
N ASN A 18 -10.18 0.91 -2.19
CA ASN A 18 -11.16 1.98 -2.44
C ASN A 18 -11.26 2.95 -1.26
N GLN A 19 -11.30 2.43 -0.03
CA GLN A 19 -11.29 3.26 1.18
C GLN A 19 -10.02 4.12 1.26
N MET A 20 -8.86 3.54 0.95
CA MET A 20 -7.60 4.26 0.91
C MET A 20 -7.65 5.37 -0.15
N HIS A 21 -8.16 5.09 -1.35
CA HIS A 21 -8.17 6.03 -2.47
C HIS A 21 -8.90 7.33 -2.14
N ILE A 22 -10.04 7.25 -1.46
CA ILE A 22 -10.83 8.43 -1.02
C ILE A 22 -9.95 9.42 -0.24
N SER A 23 -9.00 8.93 0.56
CA SER A 23 -8.09 9.79 1.33
C SER A 23 -7.04 10.51 0.46
N PHE A 24 -6.71 9.97 -0.71
CA PHE A 24 -5.74 10.56 -1.64
C PHE A 24 -6.39 11.55 -2.61
N GLU A 25 -7.72 11.52 -2.79
CA GLU A 25 -8.42 12.47 -3.67
C GLU A 25 -8.23 13.94 -3.24
N GLN A 26 -8.13 14.21 -1.94
CA GLN A 26 -8.14 15.57 -1.38
C GLN A 26 -6.90 15.93 -0.55
N GLU A 27 -6.18 14.93 -0.04
CA GLU A 27 -5.04 15.12 0.87
C GLU A 27 -3.78 14.42 0.33
N GLY A 28 -2.65 14.72 0.96
CA GLY A 28 -1.32 14.19 0.63
C GLY A 28 -0.40 15.22 0.00
N THR A 29 0.89 14.91 -0.03
CA THR A 29 1.91 15.77 -0.63
C THR A 29 2.06 15.39 -2.10
N GLU A 30 1.91 16.35 -3.02
CA GLU A 30 2.18 16.10 -4.44
C GLU A 30 3.66 15.77 -4.66
N ILE A 31 3.92 14.74 -5.45
CA ILE A 31 5.26 14.26 -5.78
C ILE A 31 5.48 14.27 -7.28
N ASP A 32 6.76 14.31 -7.70
CA ASP A 32 7.17 14.25 -9.10
C ASP A 32 7.18 12.79 -9.60
N LEU A 33 6.02 12.15 -9.52
CA LEU A 33 5.75 10.80 -9.99
C LEU A 33 4.38 10.77 -10.65
N ASP A 34 4.32 10.27 -11.88
CA ASP A 34 3.06 10.10 -12.62
C ASP A 34 2.53 8.68 -12.47
N CYS A 35 1.22 8.57 -12.29
CA CYS A 35 0.55 7.29 -12.20
C CYS A 35 0.64 6.54 -13.54
N PRO A 36 1.23 5.33 -13.61
CA PRO A 36 1.42 4.64 -14.88
C PRO A 36 0.15 4.04 -15.49
N LEU A 37 -1.01 4.19 -14.82
CA LEU A 37 -2.30 3.74 -15.35
C LEU A 37 -3.13 4.88 -15.96
N CYS A 38 -2.91 6.14 -15.54
CA CYS A 38 -3.75 7.27 -15.97
C CYS A 38 -3.01 8.61 -16.09
N ASP A 39 -1.68 8.60 -15.97
CA ASP A 39 -0.77 9.75 -16.13
C ASP A 39 -1.06 10.95 -15.21
N SER A 40 -1.80 10.74 -14.12
CA SER A 40 -2.07 11.78 -13.11
C SER A 40 -0.94 11.86 -12.11
N HIS A 41 -0.58 13.08 -11.68
CA HIS A 41 0.42 13.28 -10.62
C HIS A 41 0.00 12.58 -9.33
N MET A 42 0.92 11.79 -8.77
CA MET A 42 0.69 11.03 -7.56
C MET A 42 0.87 11.89 -6.31
N ARG A 43 0.36 11.38 -5.19
CA ARG A 43 0.53 11.97 -3.87
C ARG A 43 1.10 10.95 -2.92
N VAL A 44 1.95 11.40 -2.01
CA VAL A 44 2.53 10.57 -0.95
C VAL A 44 1.83 10.84 0.38
N ARG A 45 1.57 9.75 1.13
CA ARG A 45 1.01 9.75 2.49
C ARG A 45 1.55 8.59 3.29
N GLU A 46 1.35 8.62 4.60
CA GLU A 46 1.73 7.51 5.48
C GLU A 46 0.50 6.66 5.84
N ILE A 47 0.60 5.34 5.68
CA ILE A 47 -0.38 4.38 6.22
C ILE A 47 0.17 3.72 7.49
N VAL A 48 -0.67 3.66 8.52
CA VAL A 48 -0.33 3.08 9.82
C VAL A 48 -1.36 2.02 10.17
N PHE A 49 -0.94 0.76 10.23
CA PHE A 49 -1.79 -0.36 10.64
C PHE A 49 -1.77 -0.53 12.16
N THR A 50 -2.91 -0.88 12.74
CA THR A 50 -3.03 -1.23 14.17
C THR A 50 -3.02 -2.74 14.34
N ARG A 51 -2.10 -3.25 15.17
CA ARG A 51 -2.00 -4.66 15.52
C ARG A 51 -3.20 -5.10 16.38
N LEU A 52 -3.39 -6.42 16.47
CA LEU A 52 -4.48 -7.01 17.26
C LEU A 52 -4.41 -6.69 18.76
N ASP A 53 -3.22 -6.38 19.28
CA ASP A 53 -3.01 -5.96 20.67
C ASP A 53 -3.26 -4.44 20.89
N GLY A 54 -3.68 -3.72 19.85
CA GLY A 54 -3.95 -2.29 19.87
C GLY A 54 -2.73 -1.39 19.66
N THR A 55 -1.53 -1.96 19.46
CA THR A 55 -0.33 -1.16 19.16
C THR A 55 -0.25 -0.76 17.69
N GLU A 56 0.26 0.43 17.40
CA GLU A 56 0.49 0.86 16.02
C GLU A 56 1.76 0.22 15.45
N MET A 57 1.70 -0.18 14.18
CA MET A 57 2.88 -0.51 13.40
C MET A 57 3.63 0.77 13.03
N ASP A 58 4.88 0.61 12.58
CA ASP A 58 5.59 1.74 12.00
C ASP A 58 4.84 2.25 10.76
N PRO A 59 4.83 3.57 10.52
CA PRO A 59 4.28 4.12 9.29
C PRO A 59 5.01 3.58 8.05
N ILE A 60 4.23 3.38 7.00
CA ILE A 60 4.69 2.96 5.68
C ILE A 60 4.32 4.08 4.73
N GLU A 61 5.29 4.60 3.98
CA GLU A 61 5.03 5.57 2.93
C GLU A 61 4.26 4.90 1.78
N LEU A 62 3.32 5.65 1.21
CA LEU A 62 2.43 5.15 0.19
C LEU A 62 2.18 6.24 -0.83
N ASP A 63 2.57 5.95 -2.07
CA ASP A 63 2.25 6.77 -3.21
C ASP A 63 0.91 6.34 -3.78
N GLY A 64 -0.10 7.19 -3.65
CA GLY A 64 -1.45 6.96 -4.16
C GLY A 64 -1.77 7.89 -5.31
N CYS A 65 -2.44 7.35 -6.33
CA CYS A 65 -3.02 8.18 -7.38
C CYS A 65 -4.32 8.84 -6.85
N PRO A 66 -4.47 10.18 -6.98
CA PRO A 66 -5.70 10.87 -6.56
C PRO A 66 -6.85 10.69 -7.57
N THR A 67 -6.61 10.07 -8.73
CA THR A 67 -7.60 9.95 -9.82
C THR A 67 -8.06 8.52 -10.08
N CYS A 68 -7.18 7.54 -9.86
CA CYS A 68 -7.55 6.13 -9.93
C CYS A 68 -7.13 5.39 -8.66
N THR A 69 -7.61 4.17 -8.49
CA THR A 69 -7.43 3.36 -7.27
C THR A 69 -6.08 2.65 -7.21
N SER A 70 -5.03 3.29 -7.73
CA SER A 70 -3.68 2.72 -7.85
C SER A 70 -2.73 3.24 -6.78
N PHE A 71 -1.92 2.33 -6.24
CA PHE A 71 -0.96 2.62 -5.19
C PHE A 71 0.40 1.97 -5.47
N TRP A 72 1.45 2.65 -5.02
CA TRP A 72 2.83 2.21 -5.14
C TRP A 72 3.48 2.21 -3.76
N PHE A 73 4.00 1.04 -3.40
CA PHE A 73 4.87 0.88 -2.26
C PHE A 73 6.33 0.82 -2.71
N ASP A 74 7.18 1.54 -2.02
CA ASP A 74 8.62 1.46 -2.21
C ASP A 74 9.17 0.14 -1.72
N ALA A 75 10.17 -0.37 -2.44
CA ALA A 75 10.77 -1.67 -2.16
C ALA A 75 11.27 -1.72 -0.71
N GLY A 76 12.04 -0.70 -0.30
CA GLY A 76 12.70 -0.54 1.01
C GLY A 76 11.78 -0.66 2.22
N GLU A 77 10.53 -0.24 2.09
CA GLU A 77 9.60 -0.14 3.20
C GLU A 77 8.83 -1.44 3.43
N LEU A 78 8.50 -2.14 2.35
CA LEU A 78 7.84 -3.43 2.41
C LEU A 78 8.71 -4.49 3.06
N GLN A 79 10.04 -4.39 2.97
CA GLN A 79 10.92 -5.31 3.72
C GLN A 79 10.82 -5.16 5.24
N ARG A 80 10.29 -4.05 5.77
CA ARG A 80 10.06 -3.89 7.22
C ARG A 80 8.88 -4.71 7.72
N ILE A 81 7.95 -5.05 6.84
CA ILE A 81 6.78 -5.88 7.17
C ILE A 81 6.93 -7.34 6.70
N SER A 82 7.92 -7.63 5.86
CA SER A 82 8.30 -8.99 5.47
C SER A 82 9.18 -9.64 6.54
N PRO A 83 9.07 -10.96 6.78
CA PRO A 83 10.07 -11.67 7.58
C PRO A 83 11.47 -11.52 6.96
N PRO A 84 12.53 -11.42 7.78
CA PRO A 84 13.90 -11.25 7.29
C PRO A 84 14.29 -12.41 6.35
N ASP A 85 14.72 -12.05 5.15
CA ASP A 85 15.04 -13.02 4.10
C ASP A 85 16.41 -13.69 4.34
N ASN A 86 16.49 -14.96 3.93
CA ASN A 86 17.72 -15.75 3.90
C ASN A 86 18.21 -16.00 2.45
N GLY A 87 17.66 -15.34 1.40
CA GLY A 87 18.12 -15.55 0.03
C GLY A 87 17.64 -14.53 -1.02
N ASP A 88 18.43 -14.40 -2.09
CA ASP A 88 18.44 -13.32 -3.09
C ASP A 88 17.41 -13.52 -4.24
N ASP A 89 16.16 -13.92 -3.94
CA ASP A 89 15.12 -14.18 -4.97
C ASP A 89 13.96 -13.18 -4.90
N ALA A 90 14.08 -12.08 -5.66
CA ALA A 90 13.10 -11.01 -5.75
C ALA A 90 11.67 -11.47 -6.11
N HIS A 91 11.51 -12.59 -6.82
CA HIS A 91 10.17 -13.11 -7.13
C HIS A 91 9.50 -13.76 -5.92
N ARG A 92 10.29 -14.41 -5.04
CA ARG A 92 9.75 -14.97 -3.79
C ARG A 92 9.37 -13.87 -2.82
N GLU A 93 10.19 -12.83 -2.76
CA GLU A 93 9.92 -11.65 -1.94
C GLU A 93 8.61 -10.98 -2.35
N ALA A 94 8.40 -10.69 -3.63
CA ALA A 94 7.16 -10.08 -4.13
C ALA A 94 5.92 -10.91 -3.80
N ASN A 95 6.00 -12.24 -3.91
CA ASN A 95 4.90 -13.14 -3.54
C ASN A 95 4.64 -13.16 -2.03
N ALA A 96 5.69 -13.18 -1.19
CA ALA A 96 5.55 -13.12 0.26
C ALA A 96 4.92 -11.79 0.70
N LEU A 97 5.35 -10.68 0.11
CA LEU A 97 4.81 -9.34 0.34
C LEU A 97 3.33 -9.25 -0.03
N SER A 98 2.92 -9.87 -1.13
CA SER A 98 1.51 -9.93 -1.53
C SER A 98 0.64 -10.63 -0.46
N ILE A 99 1.12 -11.76 0.09
CA ILE A 99 0.39 -12.48 1.15
C ILE A 99 0.34 -11.66 2.45
N VAL A 100 1.45 -11.05 2.84
CA VAL A 100 1.51 -10.21 4.05
C VAL A 100 0.55 -9.03 3.93
N LEU A 101 0.48 -8.40 2.75
CA LEU A 101 -0.40 -7.27 2.52
C LEU A 101 -1.89 -7.66 2.61
N GLU A 102 -2.28 -8.80 2.04
CA GLU A 102 -3.64 -9.34 2.21
C GLU A 102 -3.98 -9.51 3.70
N MET A 103 -3.03 -10.00 4.51
CA MET A 103 -3.22 -10.08 5.97
C MET A 103 -3.36 -8.70 6.63
N LEU A 104 -2.56 -7.71 6.22
CA LEU A 104 -2.62 -6.35 6.75
C LEU A 104 -3.95 -5.66 6.44
N PHE A 105 -4.57 -5.94 5.29
CA PHE A 105 -5.88 -5.40 4.95
C PHE A 105 -7.02 -5.89 5.84
N HIS A 106 -6.80 -6.94 6.65
CA HIS A 106 -7.71 -7.33 7.72
C HIS A 106 -7.55 -6.50 9.01
N LEU A 107 -6.49 -5.71 9.14
CA LEU A 107 -6.26 -4.86 10.29
C LEU A 107 -6.92 -3.48 10.12
N PRO A 108 -7.25 -2.80 11.23
CA PRO A 108 -7.53 -1.36 11.20
C PRO A 108 -6.29 -0.60 10.71
N PHE A 109 -6.51 0.48 9.99
CA PHE A 109 -5.44 1.39 9.59
C PHE A 109 -5.93 2.83 9.60
N VAL A 110 -4.97 3.75 9.66
CA VAL A 110 -5.19 5.18 9.46
C VAL A 110 -4.22 5.68 8.38
N ILE A 111 -4.64 6.70 7.64
CA ILE A 111 -3.80 7.39 6.67
C ILE A 111 -3.53 8.79 7.22
N ARG A 112 -2.26 9.17 7.27
CA ARG A 112 -1.77 10.45 7.80
C ARG A 112 -1.26 11.30 6.64
#